data_AF-A0A8K0K7F6-F1
#
_entry.id   AF-A0A8K0K7F6-F1
#
_cell.length_a   1.000
_cell.length_b   1.000
_cell.length_c   1.000
_cell.angle_alpha   90.00
_cell.angle_beta   90.00
_cell.angle_gamma   90.00
#
_symmetry.space_group_name_H-M   'P 1'
#
loop_
_entity.id
_entity.type
_entity.pdbx_description
1 polymer ?
#
loop_
_entity_poly.entity_id
_entity_poly.type
_entity_poly.pdbx_seq_one_letter_code
_entity_poly.pdbx_strand_id
1 'polypeptide(L)'
;MFARGSLVELLISSNIARYAEFRSVSRVVTWLPDDDGSGKGHLEPVPCSRADVFATQNVSVTEKRMLMKLLSACMDRENHPEELQEFENKTFLEFLRAKKLTPNIIHYVLYAICMGTDSTTFDEGLVRTHRFLYSLGRYGNTPFLWPMYGSGELPQCFCRLCAVFGGVYHLKRSAEAIVVGEDSLCKGVVSAGKRLDAENLVLGMEYAPPKYLASAPKGGLSRGIFVIDRCVF
;
A
#
# COMPACT_ATOMS: atom_id res chain seq x y z
N MET A 1 -6.19 -0.11 2.65
CA MET A 1 -5.16 -0.83 3.44
C MET A 1 -5.26 -2.32 3.13
N PHE A 2 -4.15 -3.06 3.09
CA PHE A 2 -4.22 -4.52 2.92
C PHE A 2 -4.85 -5.20 4.13
N ALA A 3 -5.74 -6.16 3.90
CA ALA A 3 -6.40 -6.93 4.95
C ALA A 3 -5.40 -7.74 5.78
N ARG A 4 -4.32 -8.25 5.18
CA ARG A 4 -3.15 -8.82 5.87
C ARG A 4 -1.93 -7.91 5.69
N GLY A 5 -2.01 -6.72 6.28
CA GLY A 5 -0.90 -5.76 6.30
C GLY A 5 -0.44 -5.46 7.72
N SER A 6 0.81 -4.99 7.87
CA SER A 6 1.42 -4.64 9.15
C SER A 6 0.57 -3.64 9.96
N LEU A 7 -0.05 -2.66 9.30
CA LEU A 7 -0.92 -1.69 9.95
C LEU A 7 -2.20 -2.34 10.52
N VAL A 8 -2.81 -3.29 9.80
CA VAL A 8 -3.99 -4.00 10.30
C VAL A 8 -3.61 -4.90 11.47
N GLU A 9 -2.49 -5.61 11.39
CA GLU A 9 -1.97 -6.39 12.51
C GLU A 9 -1.66 -5.51 13.73
N LEU A 10 -1.07 -4.33 13.52
CA LEU A 10 -0.82 -3.36 14.58
C LEU A 10 -2.11 -2.87 15.23
N LEU A 11 -3.14 -2.55 14.45
CA LEU A 11 -4.45 -2.13 14.98
C LEU A 11 -5.11 -3.22 15.83
N ILE A 12 -4.95 -4.49 15.45
CA ILE A 12 -5.45 -5.64 16.20
C ILE A 12 -4.63 -5.83 17.48
N SER A 13 -3.31 -5.93 17.38
CA SER A 13 -2.41 -6.25 18.51
C SER A 13 -2.37 -5.14 19.56
N SER A 14 -2.47 -3.88 19.14
CA SER A 14 -2.58 -2.72 20.03
C SER A 14 -4.00 -2.49 20.57
N ASN A 15 -4.97 -3.29 20.11
CA ASN A 15 -6.37 -3.20 20.52
C ASN A 15 -7.05 -1.85 20.16
N ILE A 16 -6.44 -1.08 19.26
CA ILE A 16 -6.92 0.23 18.78
C ILE A 16 -8.05 0.09 17.77
N ALA A 17 -8.16 -1.06 17.09
CA ALA A 17 -9.20 -1.33 16.10
C ALA A 17 -10.63 -1.05 16.60
N ARG A 18 -10.87 -1.08 17.92
CA ARG A 18 -12.15 -0.71 18.55
C ARG A 18 -12.59 0.74 18.33
N TYR A 19 -11.67 1.63 17.95
CA TYR A 19 -11.95 3.07 17.78
C TYR A 19 -12.35 3.44 16.34
N ALA A 20 -12.27 2.51 15.40
CA ALA A 20 -12.63 2.74 14.01
C ALA A 20 -13.40 1.56 13.43
N GLU A 21 -14.33 1.85 12.54
CA GLU A 21 -15.00 0.83 11.75
C GLU A 21 -14.36 0.75 10.37
N PHE A 22 -14.40 -0.43 9.75
CA PHE A 22 -13.81 -0.68 8.45
C PHE A 22 -14.83 -1.33 7.52
N ARG A 23 -14.79 -0.94 6.24
CA ARG A 23 -15.48 -1.65 5.17
C ARG A 23 -14.48 -2.31 4.24
N SER A 24 -14.82 -3.50 3.76
CA SER A 24 -14.10 -4.12 2.65
C SER A 24 -14.31 -3.31 1.38
N VAL A 25 -13.25 -3.11 0.61
CA VAL A 25 -13.34 -2.53 -0.72
C VAL A 25 -14.10 -3.52 -1.61
N SER A 26 -15.10 -3.05 -2.36
CA SER A 26 -15.99 -3.95 -3.10
C SER A 26 -15.37 -4.49 -4.38
N ARG A 27 -14.55 -3.69 -5.08
CA ARG A 27 -13.97 -4.04 -6.38
C ARG A 27 -12.56 -3.49 -6.52
N VAL A 28 -11.68 -4.29 -7.13
CA VAL A 28 -10.38 -3.85 -7.65
C VAL A 28 -10.51 -3.84 -9.16
N VAL A 29 -10.02 -2.80 -9.81
CA VAL A 29 -10.29 -2.55 -11.23
C VAL A 29 -9.00 -2.15 -11.93
N THR A 30 -8.88 -2.52 -13.19
CA THR A 30 -7.73 -2.19 -14.04
C THR A 30 -8.22 -1.56 -15.34
N TRP A 31 -7.39 -0.69 -15.92
CA TRP A 31 -7.66 -0.13 -17.24
C TRP A 31 -7.08 -1.07 -18.30
N LEU A 32 -7.92 -1.61 -19.17
CA LEU A 32 -7.50 -2.39 -20.33
C LEU A 32 -7.56 -1.51 -21.57
N PRO A 33 -6.44 -1.29 -22.29
CA PRO A 33 -6.47 -0.62 -23.59
C PRO A 33 -7.15 -1.52 -24.63
N ASP A 34 -7.84 -0.90 -25.59
CA ASP A 34 -8.43 -1.61 -26.72
C ASP A 34 -7.34 -1.98 -27.74
N ASP A 35 -7.47 -3.15 -28.39
CA ASP A 35 -6.48 -3.70 -29.34
C ASP A 35 -6.39 -2.92 -30.67
N ASP A 36 -7.23 -1.90 -30.87
CA ASP A 36 -7.35 -1.14 -32.12
C ASP A 36 -6.32 0.00 -32.28
N GLY A 37 -5.45 0.19 -31.27
CA GLY A 37 -4.43 1.23 -31.28
C GLY A 37 -4.99 2.66 -31.18
N SER A 38 -6.29 2.83 -30.89
CA SER A 38 -6.96 4.13 -30.82
C SER A 38 -6.64 4.93 -29.54
N GLY A 39 -5.91 4.32 -28.59
CA GLY A 39 -5.67 4.87 -27.26
C GLY A 39 -6.90 4.86 -26.35
N LYS A 40 -8.01 4.25 -26.81
CA LYS A 40 -9.19 3.96 -25.99
C LYS A 40 -8.97 2.70 -25.16
N GLY A 41 -9.87 2.50 -24.21
CA GLY A 41 -9.86 1.36 -23.33
C GLY A 41 -11.08 1.39 -22.43
N HIS A 42 -11.14 0.43 -21.51
CA HIS A 42 -12.24 0.28 -20.58
C HIS A 42 -11.75 -0.17 -19.21
N LEU A 43 -12.56 0.12 -18.18
CA LEU A 43 -12.32 -0.37 -16.84
C LEU A 43 -12.86 -1.78 -16.70
N GLU A 44 -11.98 -2.70 -16.30
CA GLU A 44 -12.33 -4.11 -16.09
C GLU A 44 -12.10 -4.52 -14.63
N PRO A 45 -13.06 -5.21 -13.99
CA PRO A 45 -12.86 -5.78 -12.66
C PRO A 45 -11.75 -6.83 -12.64
N VAL A 46 -10.85 -6.71 -11.67
CA VAL A 46 -9.75 -7.65 -11.45
C VAL A 46 -10.31 -8.86 -10.69
N PRO A 47 -10.18 -10.08 -11.24
CA PRO A 47 -10.63 -11.28 -10.55
C PRO A 47 -9.94 -11.46 -9.19
N CYS A 48 -10.71 -11.47 -8.10
CA CYS A 48 -10.20 -11.59 -6.73
C CYS A 48 -10.52 -12.94 -6.08
N SER A 49 -11.21 -13.83 -6.79
CA SER A 49 -11.49 -15.19 -6.36
C SER A 49 -11.40 -16.17 -7.54
N ARG A 50 -11.33 -17.47 -7.23
CA ARG A 50 -11.46 -18.52 -8.25
C ARG A 50 -12.77 -18.37 -9.03
N ALA A 51 -13.87 -18.04 -8.35
CA ALA A 51 -15.16 -17.82 -9.00
C ALA A 51 -15.11 -16.63 -9.97
N ASP A 52 -14.45 -15.54 -9.59
CA ASP A 52 -14.29 -14.36 -10.45
C ASP A 52 -13.45 -14.68 -11.69
N VAL A 53 -12.39 -15.48 -11.53
CA VAL A 53 -11.56 -15.94 -12.65
C VAL A 53 -12.39 -16.79 -13.61
N PHE A 54 -13.30 -17.62 -13.11
CA PHE A 54 -14.22 -18.37 -13.98
C PHE A 54 -15.26 -17.47 -14.66
N ALA A 55 -15.76 -16.45 -13.98
CA ALA A 55 -16.81 -15.56 -14.48
C ALA A 55 -16.33 -14.54 -15.53
N THR A 56 -15.06 -14.11 -15.49
CA THR A 56 -14.57 -13.09 -16.44
C THR A 56 -14.57 -13.60 -17.89
N GLN A 57 -14.99 -12.74 -18.81
CA GLN A 57 -15.02 -12.99 -20.25
C GLN A 57 -13.75 -12.50 -20.96
N ASN A 58 -13.01 -11.59 -20.32
CA ASN A 58 -11.80 -10.96 -20.86
C ASN A 58 -10.54 -11.82 -20.68
N VAL A 59 -10.71 -13.07 -20.24
CA VAL A 59 -9.62 -14.04 -20.07
C VAL A 59 -10.09 -15.35 -20.70
N SER A 60 -9.33 -15.89 -21.65
CA SER A 60 -9.64 -17.18 -22.27
C SER A 60 -9.46 -18.33 -21.29
N VAL A 61 -10.05 -19.50 -21.58
CA VAL A 61 -9.91 -20.70 -20.73
C VAL A 61 -8.44 -21.10 -20.54
N THR A 62 -7.61 -20.95 -21.58
CA THR A 62 -6.17 -21.21 -21.52
C THR A 62 -5.48 -20.23 -20.58
N GLU A 63 -5.77 -18.94 -20.70
CA GLU A 63 -5.21 -17.90 -19.83
C GLU A 63 -5.65 -18.05 -18.38
N LYS A 64 -6.90 -18.46 -18.12
CA LYS A 64 -7.37 -18.79 -16.75
C LYS A 64 -6.52 -19.87 -16.10
N ARG A 65 -6.15 -20.92 -16.85
CA ARG A 65 -5.25 -21.98 -16.36
C ARG A 65 -3.84 -21.46 -16.09
N MET A 66 -3.31 -20.62 -16.98
CA MET A 66 -1.98 -20.02 -16.82
C MET A 66 -1.93 -19.11 -15.58
N LEU A 67 -2.95 -18.27 -15.40
CA LEU A 67 -3.09 -17.40 -14.24
C LEU A 67 -3.15 -18.23 -12.96
N MET A 68 -4.05 -19.21 -12.86
CA MET A 68 -4.16 -20.04 -11.66
C MET A 68 -2.86 -20.78 -11.33
N LYS A 69 -2.15 -21.30 -12.34
CA LYS A 69 -0.85 -21.95 -12.14
C LYS A 69 0.20 -20.96 -11.60
N LEU A 70 0.25 -19.76 -12.15
CA LEU A 70 1.18 -18.72 -11.71
C LEU A 70 0.87 -18.25 -10.29
N LEU A 71 -0.39 -17.95 -9.97
CA LEU A 71 -0.78 -17.47 -8.65
C LEU A 71 -0.49 -18.52 -7.57
N SER A 72 -0.71 -19.81 -7.86
CA SER A 72 -0.30 -20.89 -6.96
C SER A 72 1.21 -20.93 -6.77
N ALA A 73 2.00 -20.77 -7.83
CA ALA A 73 3.46 -20.73 -7.73
C ALA A 73 3.96 -19.53 -6.91
N CYS A 74 3.32 -18.35 -7.04
CA CYS A 74 3.67 -17.17 -6.23
C CYS A 74 3.33 -17.33 -4.74
N MET A 75 2.36 -18.19 -4.40
CA MET A 75 2.03 -18.52 -3.01
C MET A 75 3.00 -19.52 -2.39
N ASP A 76 3.66 -20.34 -3.20
CA ASP A 76 4.51 -21.44 -2.77
C ASP A 76 6.01 -21.13 -2.88
N ARG A 77 6.43 -19.96 -2.36
CA ARG A 77 7.83 -19.48 -2.45
C ARG A 77 8.85 -20.44 -1.84
N GLU A 78 8.46 -21.20 -0.82
CA GLU A 78 9.36 -22.06 -0.06
C GLU A 78 9.74 -23.34 -0.82
N ASN A 79 8.91 -23.78 -1.76
CA ASN A 79 9.09 -25.06 -2.44
C ASN A 79 9.89 -24.99 -3.77
N HIS A 80 10.22 -23.79 -4.28
CA HIS A 80 10.89 -23.62 -5.58
C HIS A 80 12.04 -22.59 -5.59
N PRO A 81 13.05 -22.68 -4.71
CA PRO A 81 14.12 -21.70 -4.60
C PRO A 81 14.99 -21.57 -5.87
N GLU A 82 15.19 -22.65 -6.63
CA GLU A 82 16.06 -22.68 -7.81
C GLU A 82 15.53 -21.81 -8.97
N GLU A 83 14.21 -21.80 -9.21
CA GLU A 83 13.60 -20.94 -10.23
C GLU A 83 13.63 -19.45 -9.85
N LEU A 84 13.70 -19.14 -8.55
CA LEU A 84 13.70 -17.78 -8.03
C LEU A 84 15.10 -17.14 -8.16
N GLN A 85 16.17 -17.94 -8.08
CA GLN A 85 17.56 -17.47 -8.08
C GLN A 85 18.02 -16.95 -9.46
N GLU A 86 17.44 -17.46 -10.56
CA GLU A 86 17.76 -17.00 -11.92
C GLU A 86 17.25 -15.57 -12.24
N PHE A 87 16.32 -15.07 -11.44
CA PHE A 87 15.66 -13.77 -11.66
C PHE A 87 15.96 -12.73 -10.57
N GLU A 88 16.85 -13.03 -9.62
CA GLU A 88 17.15 -12.17 -8.48
C GLU A 88 17.58 -10.73 -8.88
N ASN A 89 18.27 -10.60 -10.02
CA ASN A 89 18.72 -9.30 -10.57
C ASN A 89 17.91 -8.82 -11.79
N LYS A 90 16.74 -9.41 -12.03
CA LYS A 90 15.85 -9.09 -13.16
C LYS A 90 14.59 -8.37 -12.69
N THR A 91 13.87 -7.83 -13.65
CA THR A 91 12.53 -7.26 -13.41
C THR A 91 11.49 -8.37 -13.25
N PHE A 92 10.42 -8.07 -12.53
CA PHE A 92 9.28 -8.98 -12.43
C PHE A 92 8.64 -9.21 -13.81
N LEU A 93 8.66 -8.21 -14.68
CA LEU A 93 8.18 -8.32 -16.06
C LEU A 93 8.96 -9.37 -16.88
N GLU A 94 10.29 -9.41 -16.76
CA GLU A 94 11.12 -10.41 -17.43
C GLU A 94 10.79 -11.83 -16.97
N PHE A 95 10.57 -12.03 -15.67
CA PHE A 95 10.11 -13.30 -15.13
C PHE A 95 8.74 -13.71 -15.72
N LEU A 96 7.77 -12.79 -15.74
CA LEU A 96 6.44 -13.07 -16.29
C LEU A 96 6.50 -13.42 -17.79
N ARG A 97 7.37 -12.77 -18.56
CA ARG A 97 7.63 -13.10 -19.97
C ARG A 97 8.29 -14.47 -20.14
N ALA A 98 9.26 -14.81 -19.28
CA ALA A 98 9.94 -16.11 -19.31
C ALA A 98 8.95 -17.28 -19.05
N LYS A 99 7.90 -17.05 -18.26
CA LYS A 99 6.81 -18.01 -18.05
C LYS A 99 5.84 -18.14 -19.24
N LYS A 100 6.13 -17.49 -20.38
CA LYS A 100 5.34 -17.50 -21.62
C LYS A 100 3.88 -17.09 -21.43
N LEU A 101 3.65 -16.13 -20.53
CA LEU A 101 2.32 -15.58 -20.27
C LEU A 101 1.89 -14.65 -21.41
N THR A 102 0.57 -14.58 -21.66
CA THR A 102 0.02 -13.62 -22.63
C THR A 102 0.16 -12.18 -22.11
N PRO A 103 0.22 -11.16 -22.99
CA PRO A 103 0.26 -9.76 -22.57
C PRO A 103 -0.89 -9.39 -21.62
N ASN A 104 -2.08 -9.94 -21.86
CA ASN A 104 -3.26 -9.76 -21.01
C ASN A 104 -3.03 -10.30 -19.59
N ILE A 105 -2.51 -11.53 -19.43
CA ILE A 105 -2.20 -12.07 -18.10
C ILE A 105 -1.08 -11.29 -17.42
N ILE A 106 -0.05 -10.88 -18.17
CA ILE A 106 1.01 -10.02 -17.63
C ILE A 106 0.40 -8.72 -17.09
N HIS A 107 -0.56 -8.11 -17.80
CA HIS A 107 -1.24 -6.90 -17.36
C HIS A 107 -1.94 -7.07 -16.01
N TYR A 108 -2.76 -8.11 -15.86
CA TYR A 108 -3.43 -8.39 -14.60
C TYR A 108 -2.43 -8.65 -13.45
N VAL A 109 -1.39 -9.43 -13.70
CA VAL A 109 -0.45 -9.83 -12.66
C VAL A 109 0.45 -8.66 -12.25
N LEU A 110 1.05 -7.95 -13.21
CA LEU A 110 2.00 -6.88 -12.94
C LEU A 110 1.32 -5.61 -12.43
N TYR A 111 0.30 -5.13 -13.15
CA TYR A 111 -0.28 -3.81 -12.85
C TYR A 111 -1.43 -3.88 -11.85
N ALA A 112 -2.21 -4.96 -11.84
CA ALA A 112 -3.39 -5.04 -10.99
C ALA A 112 -3.15 -5.78 -9.66
N ILE A 113 -2.51 -6.95 -9.70
CA ILE A 113 -2.25 -7.78 -8.51
C ILE A 113 -0.99 -7.31 -7.78
N CYS A 114 0.13 -7.22 -8.49
CA CYS A 114 1.40 -6.73 -7.95
C CYS A 114 1.34 -5.21 -7.68
N MET A 115 0.54 -4.46 -8.46
CA MET A 115 0.55 -2.99 -8.45
C MET A 115 1.97 -2.44 -8.65
N GLY A 116 2.68 -3.03 -9.61
CA GLY A 116 4.04 -2.67 -10.00
C GLY A 116 4.08 -1.85 -11.28
N THR A 117 5.30 -1.66 -11.76
CA THR A 117 5.65 -1.02 -13.03
C THR A 117 6.64 -1.92 -13.77
N ASP A 118 6.98 -1.58 -15.01
CA ASP A 118 7.96 -2.34 -15.80
C ASP A 118 9.35 -2.40 -15.13
N SER A 119 9.68 -1.42 -14.28
CA SER A 119 10.93 -1.38 -13.52
C SER A 119 10.85 -2.07 -12.16
N THR A 120 9.70 -2.65 -11.77
CA THR A 120 9.57 -3.37 -10.51
C THR A 120 10.50 -4.59 -10.50
N THR A 121 11.35 -4.68 -9.49
CA THR A 121 12.29 -5.80 -9.35
C THR A 121 11.56 -7.10 -9.10
N PHE A 122 12.20 -8.22 -9.43
CA PHE A 122 11.61 -9.53 -9.25
C PHE A 122 11.16 -9.81 -7.81
N ASP A 123 12.03 -9.59 -6.81
CA ASP A 123 11.70 -9.84 -5.40
C ASP A 123 10.54 -8.94 -4.94
N GLU A 124 10.56 -7.66 -5.31
CA GLU A 124 9.49 -6.74 -4.97
C GLU A 124 8.16 -7.20 -5.58
N GLY A 125 8.17 -7.61 -6.86
CA GLY A 125 6.98 -8.10 -7.54
C GLY A 125 6.39 -9.34 -6.87
N LEU A 126 7.24 -10.26 -6.45
CA LEU A 126 6.84 -11.48 -5.76
C LEU A 126 6.27 -11.20 -4.36
N VAL A 127 6.93 -10.35 -3.56
CA VAL A 127 6.43 -9.92 -2.24
C VAL A 127 5.07 -9.23 -2.37
N ARG A 128 4.91 -8.31 -3.33
CA ARG A 128 3.67 -7.56 -3.53
C ARG A 128 2.53 -8.47 -3.99
N THR A 129 2.79 -9.36 -4.96
CA THR A 129 1.82 -10.35 -5.45
C THR A 129 1.39 -11.28 -4.33
N HIS A 130 2.34 -11.83 -3.57
CA HIS A 130 2.04 -12.67 -2.41
C HIS A 130 1.18 -11.93 -1.38
N ARG A 131 1.51 -10.69 -1.03
CA ARG A 131 0.72 -9.89 -0.08
C ARG A 131 -0.71 -9.65 -0.56
N PHE A 132 -0.91 -9.42 -1.85
CA PHE A 132 -2.24 -9.31 -2.45
C PHE A 132 -3.02 -10.61 -2.26
N LEU A 133 -2.46 -11.73 -2.73
CA LEU A 133 -3.13 -13.04 -2.67
C LEU A 133 -3.41 -13.49 -1.25
N TYR A 134 -2.44 -13.34 -0.36
CA TYR A 134 -2.57 -13.70 1.06
C TYR A 134 -3.67 -12.89 1.76
N SER A 135 -3.90 -11.64 1.32
CA SER A 135 -4.92 -10.76 1.87
C SER A 135 -6.35 -11.07 1.40
N LEU A 136 -6.52 -11.82 0.31
CA LEU A 136 -7.84 -12.17 -0.23
C LEU A 136 -8.67 -12.98 0.78
N GLY A 137 -9.97 -12.77 0.79
CA GLY A 137 -10.91 -13.58 1.58
C GLY A 137 -10.89 -13.34 3.09
N ARG A 138 -9.98 -12.52 3.65
CA ARG A 138 -9.90 -12.33 5.12
C ARG A 138 -11.12 -11.62 5.70
N TYR A 139 -11.59 -10.57 5.03
CA TYR A 139 -12.72 -9.74 5.48
C TYR A 139 -13.73 -9.43 4.37
N GLY A 140 -13.54 -10.03 3.18
CA GLY A 140 -14.32 -9.77 1.98
C GLY A 140 -13.63 -10.38 0.75
N ASN A 141 -14.24 -10.19 -0.42
CA ASN A 141 -13.71 -10.77 -1.67
C ASN A 141 -12.37 -10.14 -2.08
N THR A 142 -12.18 -8.84 -1.86
CA THR A 142 -10.96 -8.12 -2.23
C THR A 142 -9.94 -8.09 -1.09
N PRO A 143 -8.65 -7.78 -1.37
CA PRO A 143 -7.62 -7.80 -0.34
C PRO A 143 -7.56 -6.52 0.50
N PHE A 144 -8.53 -5.62 0.36
CA PHE A 144 -8.45 -4.27 0.92
C PHE A 144 -9.57 -3.92 1.89
N LEU A 145 -9.18 -3.15 2.89
CA LEU A 145 -10.05 -2.48 3.86
C LEU A 145 -9.93 -0.95 3.74
N TRP A 146 -11.03 -0.27 3.99
CA TRP A 146 -11.11 1.18 4.08
C TRP A 146 -11.71 1.61 5.42
N PRO A 147 -11.09 2.55 6.16
CA PRO A 147 -11.67 3.09 7.38
C PRO A 147 -12.93 3.91 7.06
N MET A 148 -14.01 3.65 7.79
CA MET A 148 -15.18 4.51 7.79
C MET A 148 -14.76 5.93 8.21
N TYR A 149 -15.37 6.95 7.60
CA TYR A 149 -15.02 8.37 7.77
C TYR A 149 -13.63 8.79 7.24
N GLY A 150 -12.88 7.86 6.63
CA GLY A 150 -11.67 8.16 5.87
C GLY A 150 -10.37 7.92 6.65
N SER A 151 -9.23 8.07 5.96
CA SER A 151 -7.92 7.73 6.52
C SER A 151 -7.47 8.63 7.66
N GLY A 152 -8.11 9.78 7.85
CA GLY A 152 -7.86 10.71 8.96
C GLY A 152 -8.24 10.17 10.34
N GLU A 153 -9.03 9.10 10.40
CA GLU A 153 -9.36 8.43 11.67
C GLU A 153 -8.17 7.65 12.24
N LEU A 154 -7.27 7.15 11.39
CA LEU A 154 -6.15 6.30 11.83
C LEU A 154 -5.20 7.05 12.78
N PRO A 155 -4.68 8.26 12.44
CA PRO A 155 -3.88 9.03 13.38
C PRO A 155 -4.61 9.33 14.69
N GLN A 156 -5.89 9.68 14.63
CA GLN A 156 -6.70 9.99 15.82
C GLN A 156 -6.83 8.78 16.75
N CYS A 157 -6.99 7.58 16.19
CA CYS A 157 -7.04 6.34 16.95
C CYS A 157 -5.73 6.09 17.75
N PHE A 158 -4.58 6.32 17.12
CA PHE A 158 -3.28 6.24 17.81
C PHE A 158 -3.08 7.38 18.82
N CYS A 159 -3.56 8.60 18.53
CA CYS A 159 -3.53 9.69 19.48
C CYS A 159 -4.34 9.38 20.74
N ARG A 160 -5.52 8.77 20.57
CA ARG A 160 -6.33 8.31 21.68
C ARG A 160 -5.60 7.25 22.51
N LEU A 161 -4.93 6.28 21.86
CA LEU A 161 -4.12 5.30 22.59
C LEU A 161 -3.05 5.99 23.44
N CYS A 162 -2.28 6.91 22.87
CA CYS A 162 -1.27 7.65 23.61
C CYS A 162 -1.85 8.41 24.81
N ALA A 163 -3.00 9.08 24.64
CA ALA A 163 -3.67 9.80 25.73
C ALA A 163 -4.12 8.88 26.88
N VAL A 164 -4.61 7.68 26.57
CA VAL A 164 -4.97 6.67 27.60
C VAL A 164 -3.77 6.29 28.47
N PHE A 165 -2.56 6.32 27.91
CA PHE A 165 -1.31 6.05 28.62
C PHE A 165 -0.60 7.31 29.13
N GLY A 166 -1.31 8.43 29.27
CA GLY A 166 -0.80 9.66 29.89
C GLY A 166 -0.19 10.67 28.92
N GLY A 167 -0.26 10.43 27.61
CA GLY A 167 0.14 11.41 26.61
C GLY A 167 -0.73 12.67 26.64
N VAL A 168 -0.11 13.83 26.49
CA VAL A 168 -0.79 15.14 26.49
C VAL A 168 -0.75 15.76 25.10
N TYR A 169 -1.91 16.20 24.62
CA TYR A 169 -2.07 16.80 23.29
C TYR A 169 -2.35 18.30 23.37
N HIS A 170 -1.64 19.07 22.55
CA HIS A 170 -1.89 20.50 22.35
C HIS A 170 -2.05 20.81 20.86
N LEU A 171 -3.29 20.94 20.40
CA LEU A 171 -3.59 21.39 19.04
C LEU A 171 -3.49 22.92 18.95
N LYS A 172 -3.33 23.45 17.73
CA LYS A 172 -3.16 24.89 17.45
C LYS A 172 -1.99 25.52 18.23
N ARG A 173 -0.95 24.72 18.46
CA ARG A 173 0.26 25.12 19.17
C ARG A 173 1.49 24.61 18.42
N SER A 174 2.24 25.53 17.82
CA SER A 174 3.48 25.20 17.11
C SER A 174 4.69 25.19 18.04
N ALA A 175 5.72 24.42 17.69
CA ALA A 175 7.05 24.59 18.24
C ALA A 175 7.76 25.72 17.48
N GLU A 176 8.29 26.69 18.22
CA GLU A 176 8.99 27.88 17.70
C GLU A 176 10.49 27.61 17.52
N ALA A 177 11.08 26.83 18.44
CA ALA A 177 12.49 26.47 18.41
C ALA A 177 12.74 25.10 19.02
N ILE A 178 13.81 24.44 18.60
CA ILE A 178 14.34 23.22 19.21
C ILE A 178 15.52 23.62 20.09
N VAL A 179 15.53 23.17 21.35
CA VAL A 179 16.63 23.40 22.28
C VAL A 179 17.64 22.28 22.12
N VAL A 180 18.87 22.65 21.78
CA VAL A 180 19.98 21.71 21.57
C VAL A 180 21.09 22.05 22.56
N GLY A 181 21.61 21.05 23.26
CA GLY A 181 22.73 21.20 24.20
C GLY A 181 24.08 21.35 23.49
N GLU A 182 25.12 21.65 24.28
CA GLU A 182 26.51 21.71 23.79
C GLU A 182 26.99 20.35 23.23
N ASP A 183 26.42 19.26 23.74
CA ASP A 183 26.58 17.88 23.27
C ASP A 183 25.90 17.60 21.92
N SER A 184 25.28 18.60 21.30
CA SER A 184 24.45 18.47 20.09
C SER A 184 23.23 17.56 20.27
N LEU A 185 22.82 17.25 21.50
CA LEU A 185 21.62 16.47 21.80
C LEU A 185 20.40 17.36 22.01
N CYS A 186 19.23 16.83 21.65
CA CYS A 186 17.96 17.49 21.95
C CYS A 186 17.75 17.59 23.46
N LYS A 187 17.34 18.77 23.93
CA LYS A 187 16.94 19.01 25.33
C LYS A 187 15.49 19.46 25.46
N GLY A 188 14.79 19.72 24.36
CA GLY A 188 13.38 20.11 24.38
C GLY A 188 12.99 21.04 23.24
N VAL A 189 11.86 21.71 23.41
CA VAL A 189 11.31 22.69 22.47
C VAL A 189 10.84 23.95 23.19
N VAL A 190 10.83 25.08 22.47
CA VAL A 190 10.15 26.31 22.89
C VAL A 190 8.84 26.42 22.14
N SER A 191 7.75 26.69 22.85
CA SER A 191 6.42 26.84 22.27
C SER A 191 5.57 27.81 23.09
N ALA A 192 5.01 28.83 22.43
CA ALA A 192 4.27 29.93 23.04
C ALA A 192 5.09 30.64 24.12
N GLY A 193 6.37 30.90 23.84
CA GLY A 193 7.31 31.54 24.78
C GLY A 193 7.68 30.70 26.00
N LYS A 194 7.23 29.43 26.09
CA LYS A 194 7.55 28.51 27.20
C LYS A 194 8.46 27.39 26.72
N ARG A 195 9.45 27.05 27.55
CA ARG A 195 10.32 25.89 27.34
C ARG A 195 9.65 24.61 27.85
N LEU A 196 9.69 23.56 27.04
CA LEU A 196 9.25 22.20 27.36
C LEU A 196 10.45 21.27 27.21
N ASP A 197 10.94 20.71 28.31
CA ASP A 197 12.10 19.81 28.29
C ASP A 197 11.70 18.41 27.81
N ALA A 198 12.55 17.81 26.99
CA ALA A 198 12.38 16.44 26.48
C ALA A 198 13.73 15.86 26.05
N GLU A 199 13.94 14.57 26.31
CA GLU A 199 15.14 13.83 25.87
C GLU A 199 15.07 13.45 24.40
N ASN A 200 13.87 13.11 23.91
CA ASN A 200 13.63 12.65 22.55
C ASN A 200 12.62 13.55 21.87
N LEU A 201 12.86 13.87 20.59
CA LEU A 201 11.96 14.67 19.77
C LEU A 201 11.65 13.93 18.47
N VAL A 202 10.36 13.68 18.23
CA VAL A 202 9.85 13.14 16.97
C VAL A 202 9.04 14.23 16.28
N LEU A 203 9.35 14.51 15.01
CA LEU A 203 8.71 15.57 14.25
C LEU A 203 8.49 15.16 12.80
N GLY A 204 7.48 15.75 12.16
CA GLY A 204 7.29 15.64 10.70
C GLY A 204 8.45 16.31 9.96
N MET A 205 8.81 15.77 8.79
CA MET A 205 9.92 16.30 7.97
C MET A 205 9.72 17.77 7.60
N GLU A 206 8.46 18.21 7.48
CA GLU A 206 8.07 19.59 7.18
C GLU A 206 8.40 20.59 8.29
N TYR A 207 8.60 20.11 9.53
CA TYR A 207 8.99 20.95 10.68
C TYR A 207 10.49 20.83 11.00
N ALA A 208 11.23 19.97 10.30
CA ALA A 208 12.62 19.71 10.58
C ALA A 208 13.53 20.83 10.08
N PRO A 209 14.47 21.33 10.91
CA PRO A 209 15.44 22.31 10.45
C PRO A 209 16.26 21.76 9.25
N PRO A 210 16.54 22.58 8.22
CA PRO A 210 17.24 22.13 7.01
C PRO A 210 18.58 21.42 7.27
N LYS A 211 19.30 21.81 8.34
CA LYS A 211 20.56 21.19 8.75
C LYS A 211 20.46 19.71 9.13
N TYR A 212 19.28 19.22 9.48
CA TYR A 212 19.03 17.81 9.82
C TYR A 212 18.39 17.02 8.67
N LEU A 213 18.11 17.67 7.54
CA LEU A 213 17.56 17.01 6.36
C LEU A 213 18.71 16.63 5.42
N ALA A 214 18.87 15.33 5.15
CA ALA A 214 19.91 14.84 4.23
C ALA A 214 19.69 15.36 2.80
N SER A 215 18.44 15.36 2.33
CA SER A 215 17.97 16.03 1.12
C SER A 215 16.43 16.04 1.11
N ALA A 216 15.81 17.05 0.48
CA ALA A 216 14.38 17.00 0.25
C ALA A 216 14.05 15.85 -0.73
N PRO A 217 13.00 15.06 -0.50
CA PRO A 217 12.54 14.07 -1.46
C PRO A 217 12.38 14.70 -2.85
N LYS A 218 13.06 14.18 -3.85
CA LYS A 218 12.92 14.63 -5.24
C LYS A 218 11.66 14.01 -5.83
N GLY A 219 10.56 14.76 -5.84
CA GLY A 219 9.30 14.32 -6.43
C GLY A 219 8.11 15.08 -5.88
N GLY A 220 7.08 15.24 -6.69
CA GLY A 220 5.78 15.77 -6.28
C GLY A 220 4.75 14.65 -6.26
N LEU A 221 3.74 14.77 -5.40
CA LEU A 221 2.55 13.91 -5.43
C LEU A 221 1.41 14.67 -6.09
N SER A 222 1.06 14.28 -7.31
CA SER A 222 -0.14 14.77 -7.99
C SER A 222 -1.39 14.16 -7.34
N ARG A 223 -2.33 15.00 -6.92
CA ARG A 223 -3.60 14.57 -6.29
C ARG A 223 -4.78 15.28 -6.95
N GLY A 224 -5.79 14.50 -7.33
CA GLY A 224 -7.10 14.99 -7.76
C GLY A 224 -8.17 14.49 -6.82
N ILE A 225 -9.09 15.37 -6.40
CA ILE A 225 -10.26 15.01 -5.60
C ILE A 225 -11.49 15.35 -6.45
N PHE A 226 -12.28 14.33 -6.75
CA PHE A 226 -13.44 14.44 -7.63
C PHE A 226 -14.71 14.11 -6.85
N VAL A 227 -15.74 14.93 -7.01
CA VAL A 227 -17.09 14.64 -6.55
C VAL A 227 -17.90 14.21 -7.77
N ILE A 228 -18.43 13.00 -7.72
CA ILE A 228 -19.18 12.38 -8.83
C ILE A 228 -20.59 12.03 -8.37
N ASP A 229 -21.55 12.08 -9.29
CA ASP A 229 -22.98 11.82 -9.04
C ASP A 229 -23.38 10.36 -9.31
N ARG A 230 -22.45 9.55 -9.83
CA ARG A 230 -22.66 8.13 -10.17
C ARG A 230 -21.37 7.33 -10.02
N CYS A 231 -21.53 6.01 -9.99
CA CYS A 231 -20.38 5.10 -10.04
C CYS A 231 -19.61 5.27 -11.35
N VAL A 232 -18.30 5.03 -11.33
CA VAL A 232 -17.46 4.98 -12.54
C VAL A 232 -17.73 3.68 -13.36
N PHE A 233 -18.55 2.79 -12.81
CA PHE A 233 -19.06 1.56 -13.43
C PHE A 233 -20.52 1.69 -13.82
#